data_AF-A0A352AZD4-F1
#
_entry.id   AF-A0A352AZD4-F1
#
_cell.length_a   1.000
_cell.length_b   1.000
_cell.length_c   1.000
_cell.angle_alpha   90.00
_cell.angle_beta   90.00
_cell.angle_gamma   90.00
#
_symmetry.space_group_name_H-M   'P 1'
#
loop_
_entity.id
_entity.type
_entity.pdbx_description
1 polymer ?
#
loop_
_entity_poly.entity_id
_entity_poly.type
_entity_poly.pdbx_seq_one_letter_code
_entity_poly.pdbx_strand_id
1 'polypeptide(L)' 'DIFGYSVPQLIGVNQSPTKVDQLMLPPIAHDVKVISIGFFVKDNQPVAWRGPMLHRAVEQFLTDVHWG' A
#
# COMPACT_ATOMS: atom_id res chain seq x y z
N ASP A 1 0.41 4.21 7.57
CA ASP A 1 1.45 4.80 8.43
C ASP A 1 2.74 4.95 7.61
N ILE A 2 3.52 5.98 7.88
CA ILE A 2 4.79 6.29 7.20
C ILE A 2 5.98 5.97 8.10
N PHE A 3 5.81 6.03 9.43
CA PHE A 3 6.91 5.96 10.40
C PHE A 3 6.81 4.81 11.41
N GLY A 4 5.67 4.15 11.54
CA GLY A 4 5.46 3.04 12.48
C GLY A 4 5.27 1.67 11.83
N TYR A 5 4.65 0.75 12.58
CA TYR A 5 4.47 -0.65 12.17
C TYR A 5 3.60 -0.77 10.92
N SER A 6 3.96 -1.71 10.04
CA SER A 6 3.25 -1.93 8.78
C SER A 6 1.85 -2.48 9.04
N VAL A 7 0.80 -1.74 8.64
CA VAL A 7 -0.60 -2.19 8.75
C VAL A 7 -0.81 -3.58 8.16
N PRO A 8 -0.32 -3.92 6.95
CA PRO A 8 -0.37 -5.29 6.42
C PRO A 8 0.17 -6.36 7.37
N GLN A 9 1.29 -6.10 8.06
CA GLN A 9 1.84 -7.04 9.02
C GLN A 9 0.95 -7.20 10.25
N LEU A 10 0.39 -6.10 10.77
CA LEU A 10 -0.47 -6.12 11.95
C LEU A 10 -1.74 -6.96 11.75
N ILE A 11 -2.27 -6.99 10.52
CA ILE A 11 -3.49 -7.74 10.17
C ILE A 11 -3.19 -9.08 9.47
N GLY A 12 -1.92 -9.49 9.42
CA GLY A 12 -1.52 -10.79 8.86
C GLY A 12 -1.66 -10.93 7.33
N VAL A 13 -1.61 -9.83 6.57
CA VAL A 13 -1.62 -9.87 5.10
C VAL A 13 -0.24 -10.27 4.59
N ASN A 14 -0.18 -11.46 3.98
CA ASN A 14 1.02 -11.99 3.31
C ASN A 14 0.96 -11.86 1.78
N GLN A 15 -0.13 -11.30 1.26
CA GLN A 15 -0.34 -11.13 -0.18
C GLN A 15 0.03 -9.70 -0.60
N SER A 16 0.66 -9.57 -1.77
CA SER A 16 0.93 -8.27 -2.37
C SER A 16 -0.24 -7.83 -3.27
N PRO A 17 -0.43 -6.52 -3.47
CA PRO A 17 -1.39 -6.01 -4.44
C PRO A 17 -1.13 -6.53 -5.84
N THR A 18 -2.20 -6.84 -6.57
CA THR A 18 -2.12 -7.37 -7.94
C THR A 18 -2.56 -6.30 -8.91
N LYS A 19 -1.74 -6.01 -9.92
CA LYS A 19 -2.14 -5.08 -10.99
C LYS A 19 -3.09 -5.77 -11.97
N VAL A 20 -4.25 -5.18 -12.23
CA VAL A 20 -5.23 -5.62 -13.23
C VAL A 20 -5.60 -4.43 -14.08
N ASP A 21 -5.28 -4.50 -15.36
CA ASP A 21 -5.37 -3.38 -16.31
C ASP A 21 -4.65 -2.12 -15.81
N GLN A 22 -5.40 -1.05 -15.58
CA GLN A 22 -4.89 0.22 -15.04
C GLN A 22 -5.04 0.33 -13.52
N LEU A 23 -5.74 -0.61 -12.88
CA LEU A 23 -5.99 -0.58 -11.45
C LEU A 23 -5.14 -1.60 -10.71
N MET A 24 -5.10 -1.42 -9.40
CA MET A 24 -4.47 -2.32 -8.47
C MET A 24 -5.54 -2.93 -7.57
N LEU A 25 -5.59 -4.25 -7.54
CA LEU A 25 -6.42 -5.01 -6.60
C LEU A 25 -5.69 -5.07 -5.25
N PRO A 26 -6.23 -4.45 -4.19
CA PRO A 26 -5.64 -4.54 -2.87
C PRO A 26 -5.92 -5.92 -2.25
N PRO A 27 -4.99 -6.47 -1.46
CA PRO A 27 -5.27 -7.63 -0.62
C PRO A 27 -6.45 -7.36 0.32
N ILE A 28 -7.15 -8.44 0.68
CA ILE A 28 -8.27 -8.40 1.62
C ILE A 28 -7.90 -9.24 2.85
N ALA A 29 -8.05 -8.67 4.03
CA ALA A 29 -7.97 -9.39 5.29
C ALA A 29 -9.12 -8.95 6.20
N HIS A 30 -9.80 -9.91 6.82
CA HIS A 30 -10.95 -9.65 7.69
C HIS A 30 -12.02 -8.77 7.00
N ASP A 31 -12.32 -9.04 5.73
CA ASP A 31 -13.24 -8.26 4.88
C ASP A 31 -12.85 -6.78 4.67
N VAL A 32 -11.61 -6.41 5.00
CA VAL A 32 -11.07 -5.07 4.79
C VAL A 32 -10.04 -5.11 3.65
N LYS A 33 -10.24 -4.25 2.64
CA LYS A 33 -9.26 -3.98 1.59
C LYS A 33 -8.12 -3.15 2.15
N VAL A 34 -6.88 -3.53 1.88
CA VAL A 34 -5.70 -2.85 2.43
C VAL A 34 -4.67 -2.53 1.36
N ILE A 35 -4.25 -1.26 1.32
CA ILE A 35 -3.10 -0.81 0.55
C ILE A 35 -2.09 -0.16 1.50
N SER A 36 -0.81 -0.39 1.25
CA SER A 36 0.28 0.15 2.03
C SER A 36 1.49 0.31 1.15
N ILE A 37 2.31 1.32 1.44
CA ILE A 37 3.58 1.45 0.74
C ILE A 37 4.54 0.31 1.05
N GLY A 38 4.39 -0.35 2.20
CA GLY A 38 5.19 -1.52 2.56
C GLY A 38 5.17 -2.64 1.52
N PHE A 39 4.16 -2.68 0.63
CA PHE A 39 4.10 -3.62 -0.48
C PHE A 39 5.08 -3.32 -1.64
N PHE A 40 5.56 -2.07 -1.74
CA PHE A 40 6.40 -1.60 -2.87
C PHE A 40 7.84 -1.28 -2.46
N VAL A 41 8.14 -1.34 -1.17
CA VAL A 41 9.48 -1.09 -0.63
C VAL A 41 10.09 -2.43 -0.28
N LYS A 42 11.35 -2.65 -0.62
CA LYS A 42 12.08 -3.85 -0.18
C LYS A 42 12.29 -3.79 1.33
N ASP A 43 12.18 -4.95 1.99
CA ASP A 43 12.33 -5.06 3.43
C ASP A 43 13.58 -4.33 3.94
N ASN A 44 13.38 -3.54 5.00
CA ASN A 44 14.42 -2.81 5.72
C ASN A 44 15.16 -1.72 4.92
N GLN A 45 14.62 -1.24 3.79
CA GLN A 45 15.14 -0.04 3.12
C GLN A 45 14.53 1.24 3.73
N PRO A 46 15.35 2.13 4.32
CA PRO A 46 14.87 3.44 4.74
C PRO A 46 14.53 4.28 3.51
N VAL A 47 13.25 4.59 3.34
CA VAL A 47 12.78 5.47 2.26
C VAL A 47 12.59 6.88 2.82
N ALA A 48 13.36 7.83 2.29
CA ALA A 48 13.19 9.24 2.61
C ALA A 48 11.97 9.82 1.88
N TRP A 49 10.84 9.89 2.58
CA TRP A 49 9.60 10.47 2.07
C TRP A 49 9.72 11.99 1.94
N ARG A 50 9.87 12.50 0.72
CA ARG A 50 9.72 13.94 0.45
C ARG A 50 8.25 14.26 0.20
N GLY A 51 7.81 15.46 0.58
CA GLY A 51 6.41 15.90 0.46
C GLY A 51 5.74 15.60 -0.89
N PRO A 52 6.36 15.95 -2.04
CA PRO A 52 5.78 15.66 -3.35
C PRO A 52 5.62 14.16 -3.66
N MET A 53 6.56 13.33 -3.19
CA MET A 53 6.50 11.88 -3.42
C MET A 53 5.40 11.24 -2.57
N LEU A 54 5.30 11.65 -1.30
CA LEU A 54 4.25 11.18 -0.42
C LEU A 54 2.87 11.55 -0.97
N HIS A 55 2.70 12.79 -1.42
CA HIS A 55 1.45 13.27 -2.00
C HIS A 55 1.02 12.43 -3.19
N ARG A 56 1.94 12.19 -4.15
CA ARG A 56 1.67 11.32 -5.31
C ARG A 56 1.30 9.90 -4.92
N ALA A 57 1.98 9.32 -3.92
CA ALA A 57 1.66 7.95 -3.47
C ALA A 57 0.25 7.87 -2.87
N VAL A 58 -0.15 8.88 -2.09
CA VAL A 58 -1.51 8.97 -1.53
C VAL A 58 -2.53 9.16 -2.64
N GLU A 59 -2.30 10.06 -3.60
CA GLU A 59 -3.17 10.24 -4.77
C GLU A 59 -3.35 8.92 -5.52
N GLN A 60 -2.26 8.22 -5.82
CA GLN A 60 -2.28 6.93 -6.51
C GLN A 60 -3.08 5.86 -5.76
N PHE A 61 -2.97 5.81 -4.43
CA PHE A 61 -3.76 4.87 -3.64
C PHE A 61 -5.25 5.16 -3.68
N LEU A 62 -5.64 6.42 -3.86
CA LEU A 62 -7.04 6.82 -3.97
C LEU A 62 -7.60 6.62 -5.39
N THR A 63 -6.79 6.84 -6.42
CA THR A 63 -7.26 6.82 -7.82
C THR A 63 -7.03 5.49 -8.53
N ASP A 64 -5.95 4.79 -8.21
CA ASP A 64 -5.46 3.65 -9.01
C ASP A 64 -5.68 2.31 -8.30
N VAL A 65 -6.40 2.29 -7.17
CA VAL A 65 -6.73 1.08 -6.41
C VAL A 65 -8.22 0.76 -6.53
N HIS A 66 -8.54 -0.50 -6.76
CA HIS A 66 -9.91 -0.95 -6.91
C HIS A 66 -10.61 -1.13 -5.54
N TRP A 67 -11.14 -0.03 -5.01
CA TRP A 67 -11.85 -0.01 -3.73
C TRP A 67 -13.24 -0.66 -3.76
N GLY A 68 -13.75 -0.97 -4.96
CA GLY A 68 -15.10 -1.52 -5.17
C GLY A 68 -16.00 -0.44 -5.71
#